data_AF-A0A2V1AL83-F1
#
_entry.id   AF-A0A2V1AL83-F1
#
_cell.length_a   1.000
_cell.length_b   1.000
_cell.length_c   1.000
_cell.angle_alpha   90.00
_cell.angle_beta   90.00
_cell.angle_gamma   90.00
#
_symmetry.space_group_name_H-M   'P 1'
#
loop_
_entity.id
_entity.type
_entity.pdbx_description
1 polymer ?
#
loop_
_entity_poly.entity_id
_entity_poly.type
_entity_poly.pdbx_seq_one_letter_code
_entity_poly.pdbx_strand_id
1 'polypeptide(L)'
;MLTVSLFDLITRRKRKLQLNLPWEDKTLENESAVFLFRNISLKRAFYDKLGERDGSILMFDCGAGFTDTLNLEDCRVYHVATFDKLLSQLRGIMADEMEEIRDLHLNTLVIENISSFFWTLQREKLTAMRYCKLRDTLNELKECYQCNVIVTGWDIEYERGYKPFKAIADPSKLHHLSLLPSEFFQTFDLIVAFGRHNYKYQDTWHECT
;
A
#
# COMPACT_ATOMS: atom_id res chain seq x y z
N MET A 1 -37.18 9.83 0.71
CA MET A 1 -37.06 9.48 2.14
C MET A 1 -36.18 8.23 2.19
N LEU A 2 -34.91 8.39 2.58
CA LEU A 2 -33.85 7.39 2.44
C LEU A 2 -33.92 6.36 3.58
N THR A 3 -34.45 5.18 3.31
CA THR A 3 -34.20 3.99 4.14
C THR A 3 -32.86 3.40 3.72
N VAL A 4 -31.77 3.92 4.28
CA VAL A 4 -30.49 3.20 4.28
C VAL A 4 -30.71 1.97 5.17
N SER A 5 -30.58 0.78 4.59
CA SER A 5 -30.74 -0.48 5.31
C SER A 5 -29.81 -0.51 6.52
N LEU A 6 -30.30 -0.97 7.68
CA LEU A 6 -29.46 -1.18 8.87
C LEU A 6 -28.26 -2.10 8.53
N PHE A 7 -28.43 -2.99 7.54
CA PHE A 7 -27.40 -3.85 7.00
C PHE A 7 -26.32 -3.05 6.25
N ASP A 8 -26.69 -2.08 5.41
CA ASP A 8 -25.73 -1.19 4.76
C ASP A 8 -24.96 -0.34 5.78
N LEU A 9 -25.64 0.09 6.86
CA LEU A 9 -25.02 0.87 7.93
C LEU A 9 -24.04 0.03 8.77
N ILE A 10 -24.37 -1.24 9.03
CA ILE A 10 -23.50 -2.20 9.74
C ILE A 10 -22.32 -2.62 8.85
N THR A 11 -22.54 -2.81 7.55
CA THR A 11 -21.49 -3.20 6.59
C THR A 11 -20.51 -2.06 6.35
N ARG A 12 -20.98 -0.81 6.29
CA ARG A 12 -20.12 0.40 6.25
C ARG A 12 -19.34 0.64 7.55
N ARG A 13 -19.86 0.22 8.71
CA ARG A 13 -19.14 0.33 9.99
C ARG A 13 -17.90 -0.56 10.07
N LYS A 14 -17.80 -1.63 9.25
CA LYS A 14 -16.75 -2.66 9.35
C LYS A 14 -15.57 -2.49 8.38
N ARG A 15 -15.52 -1.42 7.59
CA ARG A 15 -14.45 -1.21 6.57
C ARG A 15 -13.54 -0.03 6.85
N LYS A 16 -13.47 0.34 8.12
CA LYS A 16 -12.61 1.41 8.61
C LYS A 16 -11.27 0.82 8.98
N LEU A 17 -10.20 1.51 8.62
CA LEU A 17 -8.87 1.21 9.12
C LEU A 17 -8.30 2.46 9.77
N GLN A 18 -8.07 2.40 11.08
CA GLN A 18 -7.41 3.48 11.79
C GLN A 18 -5.90 3.40 11.55
N LEU A 19 -5.34 4.47 11.02
CA LEU A 19 -3.93 4.69 10.82
C LEU A 19 -3.44 5.69 11.85
N ASN A 20 -2.46 5.24 12.63
CA ASN A 20 -1.79 6.06 13.62
C ASN A 20 -0.58 6.77 12.97
N LEU A 21 -0.82 7.85 12.23
CA LEU A 21 0.26 8.66 11.66
C LEU A 21 0.89 9.49 12.78
N PRO A 22 2.21 9.77 12.75
CA PRO A 22 2.88 10.54 13.80
C PRO A 22 2.32 11.94 14.07
N TRP A 23 1.63 12.55 13.10
CA TRP A 23 1.09 13.92 13.17
C TRP A 23 -0.44 14.00 13.19
N GLU A 24 -1.15 12.92 12.84
CA GLU A 24 -2.61 12.90 12.83
C GLU A 24 -3.18 11.49 12.98
N ASP A 25 -4.35 11.37 13.61
CA ASP A 25 -5.16 10.16 13.50
C ASP A 25 -5.92 10.19 12.17
N LYS A 26 -5.66 9.22 11.30
CA LYS A 26 -6.34 9.09 10.01
C LYS A 26 -7.16 7.81 10.01
N THR A 27 -8.41 7.89 9.56
CA THR A 27 -9.22 6.70 9.28
C THR A 27 -9.36 6.56 7.77
N LEU A 28 -9.00 5.39 7.23
CA LEU A 28 -9.30 5.02 5.86
C LEU A 28 -10.68 4.36 5.80
N GLU A 29 -11.51 4.80 4.85
CA GLU A 29 -12.84 4.24 4.60
C GLU A 29 -13.04 4.05 3.09
N ASN A 30 -12.71 2.86 2.58
CA ASN A 30 -12.65 2.57 1.14
C ASN A 30 -11.65 3.49 0.40
N GLU A 31 -10.54 3.81 1.07
CA GLU A 31 -9.48 4.67 0.56
C GLU A 31 -8.24 3.84 0.16
N SER A 32 -7.44 4.38 -0.76
CA SER A 32 -6.14 3.83 -1.14
C SER A 32 -4.99 4.70 -0.65
N ALA A 33 -3.97 4.07 -0.06
CA ALA A 33 -2.80 4.76 0.47
C ALA A 33 -1.48 4.14 -0.01
N VAL A 34 -0.47 4.99 -0.26
CA VAL A 34 0.92 4.57 -0.48
C VAL A 34 1.81 5.08 0.65
N PHE A 35 2.56 4.19 1.27
CA PHE A 35 3.50 4.49 2.34
C PHE A 35 4.94 4.14 1.92
N LEU A 36 5.79 5.15 1.84
CA LEU A 36 7.21 5.01 1.57
C LEU A 36 7.99 5.10 2.88
N PHE A 37 8.86 4.12 3.14
CA PHE A 37 9.64 4.07 4.37
C PHE A 37 11.11 4.27 4.08
N ARG A 38 11.77 5.07 4.91
CA ARG A 38 13.23 5.27 4.84
C ARG A 38 14.03 4.14 5.47
N ASN A 39 13.45 3.44 6.43
CA ASN A 39 14.14 2.37 7.15
C ASN A 39 13.16 1.34 7.71
N ILE A 40 13.72 0.18 8.06
CA ILE A 40 12.99 -0.97 8.57
C ILE A 40 12.28 -0.66 9.90
N SER A 41 12.88 0.15 10.77
CA SER A 41 12.29 0.48 12.08
C SER A 41 10.99 1.26 11.95
N LEU A 42 10.93 2.25 11.05
CA LEU A 42 9.71 3.01 10.76
C LEU A 42 8.62 2.11 10.17
N LYS A 43 9.02 1.21 9.25
CA LYS A 43 8.11 0.26 8.63
C LYS A 43 7.54 -0.72 9.66
N ARG A 44 8.37 -1.26 10.55
CA ARG A 44 7.94 -2.13 11.65
C ARG A 44 6.97 -1.40 12.58
N ALA A 45 7.30 -0.17 12.99
CA ALA A 45 6.41 0.63 13.85
C ALA A 45 5.05 0.93 13.21
N PHE A 46 4.98 1.02 11.88
CA PHE A 46 3.70 1.11 11.16
C PHE A 46 2.90 -0.18 11.30
N TYR A 47 3.51 -1.34 11.08
CA TYR A 47 2.83 -2.63 11.18
C TYR A 47 2.49 -3.04 12.62
N ASP A 48 3.30 -2.67 13.62
CA ASP A 48 3.00 -2.90 15.04
C ASP A 48 1.70 -2.19 15.47
N LYS A 49 1.35 -1.11 14.77
CA LYS A 49 0.11 -0.35 14.98
C LYS A 49 -0.99 -0.71 13.98
N LEU A 50 -0.69 -1.56 13.00
CA LEU A 50 -1.63 -2.05 12.00
C LEU A 50 -2.34 -3.28 12.58
N GLY A 51 -3.34 -3.04 13.42
CA GLY A 51 -4.08 -4.13 14.07
C GLY A 51 -5.27 -3.63 14.92
N GLU A 52 -6.27 -4.51 15.02
CA GLU A 52 -7.53 -4.45 15.78
C GLU A 52 -8.62 -3.41 15.39
N ARG A 53 -9.61 -3.87 14.58
CA ARG A 53 -11.02 -4.16 15.00
C ARG A 53 -11.92 -4.34 13.77
N ASP A 54 -12.56 -5.52 13.69
CA ASP A 54 -13.59 -5.94 12.71
C ASP A 54 -13.18 -5.98 11.22
N GLY A 55 -12.53 -7.06 10.80
CA GLY A 55 -12.34 -7.39 9.37
C GLY A 55 -11.01 -8.09 9.08
N SER A 56 -10.88 -8.65 7.88
CA SER A 56 -9.71 -9.44 7.51
C SER A 56 -8.73 -8.59 6.69
N ILE A 57 -7.44 -8.67 7.00
CA ILE A 57 -6.38 -8.07 6.18
C ILE A 57 -5.80 -9.14 5.26
N LEU A 58 -5.80 -8.87 3.95
CA LEU A 58 -5.10 -9.69 2.97
C LEU A 58 -3.81 -8.99 2.56
N MET A 59 -2.67 -9.66 2.73
CA MET A 59 -1.37 -9.11 2.41
C MET A 59 -0.65 -9.92 1.35
N PHE A 60 -0.13 -9.25 0.33
CA PHE A 60 0.83 -9.80 -0.61
C PHE A 60 2.22 -9.31 -0.25
N ASP A 61 3.04 -10.18 0.33
CA ASP A 61 4.45 -9.92 0.63
C ASP A 61 5.28 -10.03 -0.64
N CYS A 62 5.70 -8.89 -1.17
CA CYS A 62 6.58 -8.82 -2.35
C CYS A 62 8.05 -8.72 -1.95
N GLY A 63 8.34 -8.60 -0.65
CA GLY A 63 9.68 -8.46 -0.10
C GLY A 63 10.39 -9.79 0.13
N ALA A 64 11.51 -9.71 0.84
CA ALA A 64 12.33 -10.85 1.21
C ALA A 64 11.99 -11.33 2.64
N GLY A 65 10.71 -11.59 2.93
CA GLY A 65 10.26 -12.16 4.21
C GLY A 65 10.28 -11.19 5.38
N PHE A 66 10.17 -9.87 5.14
CA PHE A 66 10.03 -8.90 6.24
C PHE A 66 8.78 -9.20 7.09
N THR A 67 7.70 -9.62 6.44
CA THR A 67 6.43 -9.96 7.09
C THR A 67 6.52 -11.16 8.03
N ASP A 68 7.47 -12.08 7.81
CA ASP A 68 7.69 -13.25 8.68
C ASP A 68 8.18 -12.85 10.07
N THR A 69 8.66 -11.62 10.20
CA THR A 69 9.15 -11.06 11.46
C THR A 69 8.11 -10.20 12.18
N LEU A 70 6.91 -10.07 11.63
CA LEU A 70 5.82 -9.27 12.18
C LEU A 70 4.83 -10.20 12.90
N ASN A 71 4.26 -9.71 14.01
CA ASN A 71 3.13 -10.38 14.65
C ASN A 71 1.83 -9.77 14.12
N LEU A 72 1.36 -10.27 12.98
CA LEU A 72 0.14 -9.78 12.33
C LEU A 72 -1.05 -10.69 12.68
N GLU A 73 -1.85 -10.25 13.65
CA GLU A 73 -3.13 -10.90 13.96
C GLU A 73 -4.17 -10.60 12.86
N ASP A 74 -5.06 -11.56 12.57
CA ASP A 74 -6.12 -11.45 11.56
C ASP A 74 -5.66 -11.03 10.13
N CYS A 75 -4.40 -11.32 9.82
CA CYS A 75 -3.80 -11.08 8.52
C CYS A 75 -3.48 -12.38 7.79
N ARG A 76 -3.93 -12.50 6.54
CA ARG A 76 -3.56 -13.59 5.64
C ARG A 76 -2.47 -13.12 4.69
N VAL A 77 -1.29 -13.73 4.76
CA VAL A 77 -0.10 -13.33 3.98
C VAL A 77 0.15 -14.32 2.85
N TYR A 78 0.36 -13.80 1.64
CA TYR A 78 0.79 -14.56 0.45
C TYR A 78 2.14 -14.03 -0.05
N HIS A 79 3.15 -14.88 -0.13
CA HIS A 79 4.45 -14.49 -0.66
C HIS A 79 4.48 -14.48 -2.20
N VAL A 80 4.97 -13.38 -2.74
CA VAL A 80 4.97 -13.08 -4.17
C VAL A 80 6.36 -12.73 -4.66
N ALA A 81 7.01 -13.69 -5.32
CA ALA A 81 8.37 -13.51 -5.81
C ALA A 81 8.48 -12.66 -7.09
N THR A 82 7.40 -12.50 -7.86
CA THR A 82 7.45 -11.81 -9.16
C THR A 82 6.24 -10.90 -9.40
N PHE A 83 6.46 -9.83 -10.16
CA PHE A 83 5.40 -8.87 -10.51
C PHE A 83 4.25 -9.51 -11.30
N ASP A 84 4.54 -10.44 -12.21
CA ASP A 84 3.49 -11.15 -12.96
C ASP A 84 2.66 -12.07 -12.08
N LYS A 85 3.29 -12.73 -11.10
CA LYS A 85 2.56 -13.53 -10.11
C LYS A 85 1.64 -12.65 -9.28
N LEU A 86 2.10 -11.45 -8.86
CA LEU A 86 1.25 -10.48 -8.15
C LEU A 86 0.01 -10.15 -8.97
N LEU A 87 0.20 -9.69 -10.21
CA LEU A 87 -0.90 -9.34 -11.10
C LEU A 87 -1.85 -10.52 -11.35
N SER A 88 -1.31 -11.72 -11.54
CA SER A 88 -2.11 -12.93 -11.74
C SER A 88 -2.96 -13.25 -10.52
N GLN A 89 -2.40 -13.17 -9.31
CA GLN A 89 -3.14 -13.46 -8.08
C GLN A 89 -4.23 -12.41 -7.81
N LEU A 90 -3.93 -11.13 -8.01
CA LEU A 90 -4.93 -10.06 -7.88
C LEU A 90 -6.10 -10.24 -8.85
N ARG A 91 -5.84 -10.70 -10.08
CA ARG A 91 -6.88 -11.05 -11.05
C ARG A 91 -7.65 -12.30 -10.67
N GLY A 92 -6.98 -13.32 -10.14
CA GLY A 92 -7.62 -14.53 -9.64
C GLY A 92 -8.59 -14.24 -8.50
N ILE A 93 -8.31 -13.24 -7.66
CA ILE A 93 -9.27 -12.75 -6.66
C ILE A 93 -10.55 -12.24 -7.35
N MET A 94 -10.41 -11.33 -8.31
CA MET A 94 -11.57 -10.75 -9.03
C MET A 94 -12.38 -11.79 -9.83
N ALA A 95 -11.74 -12.89 -10.22
CA ALA A 95 -12.37 -14.00 -10.95
C ALA A 95 -12.94 -15.08 -10.02
N ASP A 96 -12.93 -14.87 -8.69
CA ASP A 96 -13.33 -15.85 -7.66
C ASP A 96 -12.57 -17.18 -7.74
N GLU A 97 -11.35 -17.18 -8.28
CA GLU A 97 -10.48 -18.36 -8.42
C GLU A 97 -9.76 -18.72 -7.10
N MET A 98 -9.75 -17.80 -6.13
CA MET A 98 -9.15 -18.00 -4.81
C MET A 98 -10.24 -18.27 -3.76
N GLU A 99 -10.67 -19.53 -3.66
CA GLU A 99 -11.73 -19.97 -2.73
C GLU A 99 -11.49 -19.51 -1.28
N GLU A 100 -10.23 -19.50 -0.85
CA GLU A 100 -9.78 -19.05 0.47
C GLU A 100 -10.09 -17.58 0.78
N ILE A 101 -10.28 -16.75 -0.25
CA ILE A 101 -10.53 -15.31 -0.16
C ILE A 101 -12.02 -15.01 -0.42
N ARG A 102 -12.71 -15.87 -1.17
CA ARG A 102 -14.12 -15.69 -1.54
C ARG A 102 -15.03 -15.49 -0.32
N ASP A 103 -14.78 -16.27 0.73
CA ASP A 103 -15.59 -16.23 1.96
C ASP A 103 -15.04 -15.24 3.00
N LEU A 104 -13.92 -14.56 2.68
CA LEU A 104 -13.25 -13.60 3.54
C LEU A 104 -13.97 -12.25 3.48
N HIS A 105 -14.34 -11.69 4.65
CA HIS A 105 -14.73 -10.28 4.70
C HIS A 105 -13.48 -9.40 4.60
N LEU A 106 -13.07 -9.09 3.37
CA LEU A 106 -11.90 -8.26 3.08
C LEU A 106 -12.14 -6.81 3.52
N ASN A 107 -11.44 -6.40 4.58
CA ASN A 107 -11.45 -5.01 5.06
C ASN A 107 -10.33 -4.21 4.39
N THR A 108 -9.13 -4.78 4.30
CA THR A 108 -7.95 -4.11 3.74
C THR A 108 -7.11 -5.09 2.91
N LEU A 109 -6.75 -4.66 1.71
CA LEU A 109 -5.74 -5.29 0.87
C LEU A 109 -4.40 -4.54 1.04
N VAL A 110 -3.33 -5.27 1.33
CA VAL A 110 -1.98 -4.72 1.48
C VAL A 110 -1.05 -5.32 0.42
N ILE A 111 -0.39 -4.47 -0.36
CA ILE A 111 0.75 -4.84 -1.20
C ILE A 111 2.01 -4.40 -0.45
N GLU A 112 2.69 -5.35 0.17
CA GLU A 112 3.89 -5.08 0.96
C GLU A 112 5.11 -5.02 0.04
N ASN A 113 5.90 -3.95 0.21
CA ASN A 113 7.17 -3.69 -0.47
C ASN A 113 7.13 -3.78 -2.00
N ILE A 114 6.29 -2.98 -2.63
CA ILE A 114 6.21 -2.95 -4.10
C ILE A 114 7.54 -2.54 -4.78
N SER A 115 8.39 -1.80 -4.08
CA SER A 115 9.72 -1.40 -4.56
C SER A 115 10.65 -2.59 -4.83
N SER A 116 10.36 -3.78 -4.30
CA SER A 116 11.14 -5.00 -4.55
C SER A 116 11.24 -5.34 -6.04
N PHE A 117 10.22 -5.00 -6.84
CA PHE A 117 10.21 -5.28 -8.27
C PHE A 117 10.90 -4.21 -9.11
N PHE A 118 11.17 -3.03 -8.56
CA PHE A 118 11.70 -1.89 -9.31
C PHE A 118 12.99 -2.23 -10.08
N TRP A 119 13.97 -2.83 -9.40
CA TRP A 119 15.28 -3.12 -9.98
C TRP A 119 15.23 -4.12 -11.14
N THR A 120 14.27 -5.05 -11.09
CA THR A 120 14.00 -6.01 -12.17
C THR A 120 13.29 -5.32 -13.31
N LEU A 121 12.22 -4.58 -13.02
CA LEU A 121 11.36 -3.97 -14.02
C LEU A 121 12.04 -2.83 -14.76
N GLN A 122 12.84 -1.97 -14.12
CA GLN A 122 13.49 -0.81 -14.77
C GLN A 122 14.34 -1.16 -16.00
N ARG A 123 14.75 -2.43 -16.15
CA ARG A 123 15.50 -2.94 -17.31
C ARG A 123 14.59 -3.17 -18.52
N GLU A 124 13.29 -3.17 -18.31
CA GLU A 124 12.26 -3.38 -19.31
C GLU A 124 11.73 -2.07 -19.86
N LYS A 125 11.46 -2.05 -21.17
CA LYS A 125 10.93 -0.88 -21.89
C LYS A 125 9.56 -0.42 -21.39
N LEU A 126 8.81 -1.28 -20.71
CA LEU A 126 7.39 -1.08 -20.39
C LEU A 126 7.13 -0.93 -18.88
N THR A 127 8.16 -0.58 -18.10
CA THR A 127 8.09 -0.44 -16.63
C THR A 127 6.89 0.39 -16.17
N ALA A 128 6.74 1.62 -16.69
CA ALA A 128 5.66 2.53 -16.29
C ALA A 128 4.28 1.92 -16.52
N MET A 129 4.06 1.34 -17.71
CA MET A 129 2.79 0.68 -18.05
C MET A 129 2.47 -0.50 -17.12
N ARG A 130 3.48 -1.27 -16.69
CA ARG A 130 3.26 -2.39 -15.75
C ARG A 130 2.79 -1.89 -14.39
N TYR A 131 3.39 -0.81 -13.87
CA TYR A 131 2.95 -0.18 -12.63
C TYR A 131 1.56 0.46 -12.77
N CYS A 132 1.25 1.14 -13.88
CA CYS A 132 -0.11 1.64 -14.14
C CYS A 132 -1.13 0.52 -14.11
N LYS A 133 -0.84 -0.60 -14.76
CA LYS A 133 -1.71 -1.78 -14.76
C LYS A 133 -1.96 -2.32 -13.35
N LEU A 134 -0.94 -2.34 -12.49
CA LEU A 134 -1.11 -2.71 -11.09
C LEU A 134 -2.03 -1.71 -10.36
N ARG A 135 -1.77 -0.41 -10.48
CA ARG A 135 -2.63 0.64 -9.90
C ARG A 135 -4.09 0.45 -10.31
N ASP A 136 -4.34 0.25 -11.60
CA ASP A 136 -5.70 0.08 -12.13
C ASP A 136 -6.37 -1.17 -11.56
N THR A 137 -5.66 -2.30 -11.51
CA THR A 137 -6.15 -3.55 -10.89
C THR A 137 -6.44 -3.37 -9.39
N LEU A 138 -5.60 -2.61 -8.67
CA LEU A 138 -5.85 -2.32 -7.25
C LEU A 138 -7.08 -1.43 -7.06
N ASN A 139 -7.31 -0.46 -7.94
CA ASN A 139 -8.50 0.38 -7.90
C ASN A 139 -9.78 -0.44 -8.19
N GLU A 140 -9.73 -1.32 -9.19
CA GLU A 140 -10.83 -2.25 -9.50
C GLU A 140 -11.17 -3.15 -8.30
N LEU A 141 -10.16 -3.70 -7.63
CA LEU A 141 -10.34 -4.49 -6.41
C LEU A 141 -10.93 -3.66 -5.27
N LYS A 142 -10.43 -2.44 -5.07
CA LYS A 142 -10.96 -1.48 -4.08
C LYS A 142 -12.46 -1.27 -4.31
N GLU A 143 -12.86 -0.99 -5.55
CA GLU A 143 -14.26 -0.75 -5.91
C GLU A 143 -15.13 -2.01 -5.80
N CYS A 144 -14.62 -3.16 -6.21
CA CYS A 144 -15.37 -4.43 -6.18
C CYS A 144 -15.63 -4.90 -4.75
N TYR A 145 -14.59 -4.93 -3.91
CA TYR A 145 -14.67 -5.42 -2.53
C TYR A 145 -15.02 -4.32 -1.53
N GLN A 146 -15.00 -3.05 -1.97
CA GLN A 146 -15.25 -1.86 -1.14
C GLN A 146 -14.31 -1.80 0.06
N CYS A 147 -13.08 -2.28 -0.09
CA CYS A 147 -12.05 -2.42 0.95
C CYS A 147 -11.06 -1.25 0.90
N ASN A 148 -10.20 -1.12 1.91
CA ASN A 148 -9.05 -0.21 1.82
C ASN A 148 -7.92 -0.88 1.02
N VAL A 149 -7.09 -0.09 0.35
CA VAL A 149 -5.86 -0.56 -0.30
C VAL A 149 -4.66 0.14 0.29
N ILE A 150 -3.68 -0.60 0.78
CA ILE A 150 -2.40 -0.06 1.23
C ILE A 150 -1.31 -0.63 0.35
N VAL A 151 -0.46 0.23 -0.19
CA VAL A 151 0.79 -0.16 -0.83
C VAL A 151 1.94 0.37 0.02
N THR A 152 2.88 -0.49 0.37
CA THR A 152 4.10 -0.05 1.04
C THR A 152 5.31 -0.22 0.12
N GLY A 153 6.28 0.65 0.28
CA GLY A 153 7.53 0.62 -0.46
C GLY A 153 8.66 1.28 0.31
N TRP A 154 9.84 1.22 -0.25
CA TRP A 154 10.98 1.97 0.24
C TRP A 154 11.06 3.33 -0.43
N ASP A 155 11.50 4.33 0.33
CA ASP A 155 11.88 5.61 -0.24
C ASP A 155 13.22 5.51 -1.01
N ILE A 156 13.55 6.57 -1.74
CA ILE A 156 14.79 6.62 -2.54
C ILE A 156 16.06 6.53 -1.68
N GLU A 157 15.99 6.98 -0.42
CA GLU A 157 17.11 7.00 0.51
C GLU A 157 17.48 5.59 0.99
N TYR A 158 16.49 4.71 1.14
CA TYR A 158 16.70 3.30 1.38
C TYR A 158 17.17 2.59 0.09
N GLU A 159 16.48 2.80 -1.02
CA GLU A 159 16.75 2.11 -2.30
C GLU A 159 18.15 2.37 -2.86
N ARG A 160 18.71 3.56 -2.64
CA ARG A 160 20.08 3.88 -3.09
C ARG A 160 21.17 3.10 -2.34
N GLY A 161 20.87 2.56 -1.15
CA GLY A 161 21.84 1.92 -0.28
C GLY A 161 23.06 2.81 -0.02
N TYR A 162 24.26 2.30 -0.28
CA TYR A 162 25.54 3.01 -0.08
C TYR A 162 25.94 3.95 -1.24
N LYS A 163 25.09 4.13 -2.28
CA LYS A 163 25.46 4.97 -3.43
C LYS A 163 25.51 6.46 -3.02
N PRO A 164 26.55 7.20 -3.41
CA PRO A 164 26.72 8.60 -3.04
C PRO A 164 25.87 9.52 -3.92
N PHE A 165 24.55 9.52 -3.71
CA PHE A 165 23.68 10.58 -4.22
C PHE A 165 23.60 11.71 -3.19
N LYS A 166 23.55 12.96 -3.65
CA LYS A 166 23.22 14.08 -2.76
C LYS A 166 21.84 13.82 -2.16
N ALA A 167 21.74 13.87 -0.85
CA ALA A 167 20.44 13.84 -0.18
C ALA A 167 19.62 15.04 -0.68
N ILE A 168 18.35 14.81 -0.97
CA ILE A 168 17.43 15.88 -1.35
C ILE A 168 16.93 16.50 -0.04
N ALA A 169 17.34 17.73 0.24
CA ALA A 169 16.97 18.44 1.47
C ALA A 169 15.48 18.77 1.48
N ASP A 170 14.97 19.32 0.37
CA ASP A 170 13.58 19.74 0.22
C ASP A 170 12.93 18.98 -0.95
N PRO A 171 12.22 17.88 -0.69
CA PRO A 171 11.51 17.17 -1.74
C PRO A 171 10.34 18.03 -2.23
N SER A 172 10.20 18.20 -3.54
CA SER A 172 9.08 18.94 -4.15
C SER A 172 8.36 18.12 -5.21
N LYS A 173 9.04 17.18 -5.85
CA LYS A 173 8.48 16.28 -6.86
C LYS A 173 8.44 14.84 -6.36
N LEU A 174 7.52 14.05 -6.88
CA LEU A 174 7.33 12.66 -6.44
C LEU A 174 8.63 11.82 -6.51
N HIS A 175 9.38 11.95 -7.61
CA HIS A 175 10.66 11.24 -7.80
C HIS A 175 11.79 11.69 -6.87
N HIS A 176 11.59 12.74 -6.05
CA HIS A 176 12.55 13.10 -5.01
C HIS A 176 12.54 12.10 -3.84
N LEU A 177 11.44 11.35 -3.64
CA LEU A 177 11.33 10.39 -2.54
C LEU A 177 11.01 8.95 -2.99
N SER A 178 10.70 8.73 -4.27
CA SER A 178 10.38 7.40 -4.81
C SER A 178 11.09 7.13 -6.12
N LEU A 179 11.49 5.87 -6.35
CA LEU A 179 11.95 5.40 -7.66
C LEU A 179 10.82 4.90 -8.55
N LEU A 180 9.63 4.66 -8.00
CA LEU A 180 8.50 4.15 -8.77
C LEU A 180 7.99 5.23 -9.76
N PRO A 181 7.48 4.84 -10.93
CA PRO A 181 6.93 5.77 -11.92
C PRO A 181 5.83 6.66 -11.32
N SER A 182 5.81 7.96 -11.61
CA SER A 182 4.82 8.90 -11.08
C SER A 182 3.38 8.50 -11.43
N GLU A 183 3.19 7.88 -12.59
CA GLU A 183 1.89 7.40 -13.06
C GLU A 183 1.30 6.34 -12.13
N PHE A 184 2.13 5.56 -11.44
CA PHE A 184 1.68 4.60 -10.44
C PHE A 184 0.88 5.25 -9.32
N PHE A 185 1.31 6.43 -8.87
CA PHE A 185 0.75 7.13 -7.71
C PHE A 185 -0.52 7.91 -8.04
N GLN A 186 -0.87 8.03 -9.32
CA GLN A 186 -2.15 8.61 -9.71
C GLN A 186 -3.28 7.80 -9.04
N THR A 187 -4.40 8.45 -8.74
CA THR A 187 -5.60 7.83 -8.13
C THR A 187 -5.47 7.29 -6.70
N PHE A 188 -4.31 7.40 -6.05
CA PHE A 188 -4.20 7.12 -4.61
C PHE A 188 -4.73 8.30 -3.78
N ASP A 189 -5.57 7.99 -2.79
CA ASP A 189 -6.21 8.99 -1.91
C ASP A 189 -5.20 9.61 -0.92
N LEU A 190 -4.17 8.84 -0.55
CA LEU A 190 -3.12 9.25 0.38
C LEU A 190 -1.75 8.75 -0.08
N ILE A 191 -0.75 9.63 -0.10
CA ILE A 191 0.63 9.26 -0.37
C ILE A 191 1.51 9.91 0.69
N VAL A 192 2.26 9.10 1.42
CA VAL A 192 3.04 9.53 2.57
C VAL A 192 4.42 8.89 2.55
N ALA A 193 5.44 9.66 2.93
CA ALA A 193 6.80 9.20 3.13
C ALA A 193 7.23 9.40 4.59
N PHE A 194 7.73 8.34 5.20
CA PHE A 194 8.22 8.32 6.59
C PHE A 194 9.75 8.31 6.60
N GLY A 195 10.34 9.34 7.20
CA GLY A 195 11.79 9.53 7.19
C GLY A 195 12.31 10.32 8.39
N ARG A 196 13.32 11.17 8.15
CA ARG A 196 13.78 12.15 9.16
C ARG A 196 12.71 13.20 9.43
N HIS A 197 12.09 13.61 8.34
CA HIS A 197 10.87 14.38 8.30
C HIS A 197 9.83 13.47 7.63
N ASN A 198 8.57 13.67 7.99
CA ASN A 198 7.48 12.97 7.33
C ASN A 198 6.85 13.89 6.28
N TYR A 199 6.45 13.34 5.15
CA TYR A 199 5.87 14.12 4.08
C TYR A 199 4.58 13.50 3.58
N LYS A 200 3.64 14.36 3.17
CA LYS A 200 2.43 14.00 2.44
C LYS A 200 2.49 14.63 1.05
N TYR A 201 2.11 13.87 0.02
CA TYR A 201 2.11 14.37 -1.36
C TYR A 201 0.72 14.88 -1.75
N GLN A 202 0.66 16.13 -2.22
CA GLN A 202 -0.53 16.80 -2.77
C GLN A 202 -0.06 17.70 -3.93
N ASP A 203 0.20 17.11 -5.10
CA ASP A 203 0.92 17.70 -6.25
C ASP A 203 2.39 18.05 -5.98
N THR A 204 2.72 18.42 -4.75
CA THR A 204 4.06 18.55 -4.20
C THR A 204 4.17 17.89 -2.84
N TRP A 205 5.38 17.62 -2.36
CA TRP A 205 5.57 17.13 -1.01
C TRP A 205 5.42 18.27 0.00
N HIS A 206 4.62 18.01 1.04
CA HIS A 206 4.44 18.89 2.18
C HIS A 206 4.95 18.17 3.43
N GLU A 207 5.86 18.81 4.16
CA GLU A 207 6.31 18.29 5.44
C GLU A 207 5.14 18.30 6.44
N CYS A 208 4.99 17.20 7.17
CA CYS A 208 3.97 17.04 8.20
C CYS A 208 4.61 17.31 9.56
N THR A 209 4.04 18.25 10.30
CA THR A 209 4.46 18.65 11.65
C THR A 209 3.60 18.02 12.72
#